data_AF-A0A3S0QKE7-F1
#
_entry.id   AF-A0A3S0QKE7-F1
#
_cell.length_a   1.000
_cell.length_b   1.000
_cell.length_c   1.000
_cell.angle_alpha   90.00
_cell.angle_beta   90.00
_cell.angle_gamma   90.00
#
_symmetry.space_group_name_H-M   'P 1'
#
loop_
_entity.id
_entity.type
_entity.pdbx_description
1 polymer ?
#
loop_
_entity_poly.entity_id
_entity_poly.type
_entity_poly.pdbx_seq_one_letter_code
_entity_poly.pdbx_strand_id
1 'polypeptide(L)'
;MLSIRYLTTYGGVGLLLGGLPGCQSGPSAAELRQLQALDATLQLSNAGRARQATGYVGGIERNVTRNRGQPKDVAVLHLAQQVQARAQAEVRYLRRLRQRLLAGRGAAASLGATEPVAALLLAPGGAADSLQRRLNAYARFVQQILPAQDTMLAADARHDLRVQEAVGKELNEWGFRELHFRGASVASALATLARQEADVTRLARQALEKLAEKVGSSCIVFERIGAVAAPESNTVREGDTYRATLYLGTTGSEVYGVRMTANGQPVKVNYDMHGTVQLPVPAAAPAGPAAWEAVVQGRYGGRDTTFRLRVPYTIQRP
;
A
#
# COMPACT_ATOMS: atom_id res chain seq x y z
N MET A 1 -10.73 -27.14 -35.45
CA MET A 1 -11.71 -26.65 -34.46
C MET A 1 -11.75 -27.65 -33.30
N LEU A 2 -10.95 -27.42 -32.27
CA LEU A 2 -11.00 -28.20 -31.02
C LEU A 2 -11.01 -27.22 -29.86
N SER A 3 -12.12 -27.26 -29.11
CA SER A 3 -12.36 -26.47 -27.92
C SER A 3 -11.79 -27.23 -26.72
N ILE A 4 -10.65 -26.77 -26.19
CA ILE A 4 -10.05 -27.29 -24.96
C ILE A 4 -10.44 -26.35 -23.82
N ARG A 5 -11.35 -26.82 -22.96
CA ARG A 5 -11.63 -26.22 -21.65
C ARG A 5 -10.50 -26.61 -20.71
N TYR A 6 -9.69 -25.64 -20.28
CA TYR A 6 -8.74 -25.82 -19.19
C TYR A 6 -9.48 -25.70 -17.85
N LEU A 7 -9.50 -26.81 -17.10
CA LEU A 7 -9.68 -26.82 -15.67
C LEU A 7 -8.50 -26.08 -15.02
N THR A 8 -8.77 -25.11 -14.17
CA THR A 8 -7.78 -24.60 -13.21
C THR A 8 -8.33 -24.80 -11.81
N THR A 9 -7.78 -25.82 -11.17
CA THR A 9 -7.90 -26.15 -9.75
C THR A 9 -7.40 -24.97 -8.91
N TYR A 10 -8.31 -24.30 -8.20
CA TYR A 10 -7.97 -23.51 -7.03
C TYR A 10 -8.47 -24.26 -5.80
N GLY A 11 -7.52 -24.69 -4.96
CA GLY A 11 -7.78 -25.30 -3.66
C GLY A 11 -8.48 -24.32 -2.75
N GLY A 12 -9.81 -24.41 -2.68
CA GLY A 12 -10.60 -23.81 -1.62
C GLY A 12 -10.48 -24.65 -0.36
N VAL A 13 -9.83 -24.11 0.66
CA VAL A 13 -10.02 -24.58 2.04
C VAL A 13 -11.43 -24.15 2.45
N GLY A 14 -12.41 -24.99 2.13
CA GLY A 14 -13.77 -24.89 2.62
C GLY A 14 -13.81 -25.33 4.08
N LEU A 15 -13.92 -24.36 4.99
CA LEU A 15 -14.30 -24.62 6.37
C LEU A 15 -15.79 -24.97 6.40
N LEU A 16 -16.08 -26.26 6.29
CA LEU A 16 -17.37 -26.86 6.58
C LEU A 16 -17.63 -26.78 8.09
N LEU A 17 -18.46 -25.85 8.53
CA LEU A 17 -19.07 -25.88 9.85
C LEU A 17 -20.35 -26.73 9.77
N GLY A 18 -20.20 -28.05 9.92
CA GLY A 18 -21.30 -28.97 10.18
C GLY A 18 -21.68 -28.93 11.65
N GLY A 19 -22.96 -28.69 11.94
CA GLY A 19 -23.48 -28.57 13.30
C GLY A 19 -23.65 -29.90 14.03
N LEU A 20 -23.48 -29.84 15.36
CA LEU A 20 -24.10 -30.73 16.35
C LEU A 20 -24.45 -29.90 17.60
N PRO A 21 -25.54 -30.23 18.32
CA PRO A 21 -25.99 -29.48 19.49
C PRO A 21 -25.23 -29.96 20.74
N GLY A 22 -24.46 -29.07 21.35
CA GLY A 22 -23.79 -29.37 22.62
C GLY A 22 -22.76 -28.32 22.96
N CYS A 23 -23.06 -27.50 23.98
CA CYS A 23 -22.19 -26.49 24.60
C CYS A 23 -21.54 -25.48 23.63
N GLN A 24 -21.90 -24.20 23.76
CA GLN A 24 -21.13 -23.09 23.19
C GLN A 24 -19.75 -23.06 23.87
N SER A 25 -18.82 -23.94 23.47
CA SER A 25 -17.41 -23.75 23.76
C SER A 25 -16.93 -22.62 22.87
N GLY A 26 -16.48 -21.53 23.49
CA GLY A 26 -15.79 -20.45 22.80
C GLY A 26 -14.62 -20.97 21.94
N PRO A 27 -14.05 -20.12 21.08
CA PRO A 27 -13.00 -20.52 20.14
C PRO A 27 -11.85 -21.21 20.87
N SER A 28 -11.39 -22.32 20.31
CA SER A 28 -10.24 -23.08 20.80
C SER A 28 -8.97 -22.23 20.81
N ALA A 29 -7.96 -22.64 21.58
CA ALA A 29 -6.68 -21.94 21.62
C ALA A 29 -5.99 -21.87 20.24
N ALA A 30 -6.22 -22.84 19.36
CA ALA A 30 -5.71 -22.84 17.99
C ALA A 30 -6.42 -21.80 17.11
N GLU A 31 -7.75 -21.74 17.18
CA GLU A 31 -8.55 -20.75 16.44
C GLU A 31 -8.26 -19.32 16.89
N LEU A 32 -8.07 -19.10 18.21
CA LEU A 32 -7.66 -17.81 18.73
C LEU A 32 -6.31 -17.35 18.15
N ARG A 33 -5.32 -18.25 18.04
CA ARG A 33 -4.02 -17.92 17.41
C ARG A 33 -4.16 -17.59 15.94
N GLN A 34 -5.02 -18.32 15.21
CA GLN A 34 -5.26 -18.05 13.79
C GLN A 34 -5.92 -16.68 13.60
N LEU A 35 -6.90 -16.33 14.43
CA LEU A 35 -7.55 -15.01 14.40
C LEU A 35 -6.57 -13.88 14.74
N GLN A 36 -5.68 -14.09 15.73
CA GLN A 36 -4.61 -13.13 16.05
C GLN A 36 -3.64 -12.93 14.87
N ALA A 37 -3.23 -14.01 14.19
CA ALA A 37 -2.34 -13.94 13.04
C ALA A 37 -2.98 -13.23 11.85
N LEU A 38 -4.26 -13.51 11.59
CA LEU A 38 -5.05 -12.82 10.56
C LEU A 38 -5.13 -11.32 10.86
N ASP A 39 -5.49 -10.98 12.09
CA ASP A 39 -5.59 -9.59 12.54
C ASP A 39 -4.26 -8.84 12.40
N ALA A 40 -3.14 -9.43 12.86
CA ALA A 40 -1.82 -8.84 12.72
C ALA A 40 -1.44 -8.59 11.24
N THR A 41 -1.74 -9.55 10.36
CA THR A 41 -1.46 -9.44 8.92
C THR A 41 -2.31 -8.34 8.27
N LEU A 42 -3.59 -8.25 8.63
CA LEU A 42 -4.49 -7.20 8.17
C LEU A 42 -4.03 -5.82 8.64
N GLN A 43 -3.61 -5.67 9.90
CA GLN A 43 -3.08 -4.41 10.43
C GLN A 43 -1.84 -3.94 9.67
N LEU A 44 -0.91 -4.85 9.36
CA LEU A 44 0.27 -4.54 8.55
C LEU A 44 -0.12 -4.09 7.13
N SER A 45 -1.02 -4.82 6.47
CA SER A 45 -1.50 -4.49 5.12
C SER A 45 -2.21 -3.14 5.09
N ASN A 46 -3.06 -2.86 6.08
CA ASN A 46 -3.82 -1.62 6.20
C ASN A 46 -2.91 -0.41 6.41
N ALA A 47 -1.85 -0.56 7.23
CA ALA A 47 -0.84 0.48 7.38
C ALA A 47 -0.12 0.79 6.06
N GLY A 48 0.21 -0.23 5.27
CA GLY A 48 0.79 -0.06 3.93
C GLY A 48 -0.15 0.69 2.98
N ARG A 49 -1.42 0.26 2.89
CA ARG A 49 -2.45 0.91 2.05
C ARG A 49 -2.70 2.36 2.46
N ALA A 50 -2.70 2.65 3.76
CA ALA A 50 -2.86 4.02 4.27
C ALA A 50 -1.70 4.93 3.84
N ARG A 51 -0.45 4.42 3.84
CA ARG A 51 0.71 5.17 3.32
C ARG A 51 0.59 5.43 1.82
N GLN A 52 0.19 4.42 1.04
CA GLN A 52 -0.05 4.58 -0.39
C GLN A 52 -1.11 5.64 -0.69
N ALA A 53 -2.22 5.64 0.06
CA ALA A 53 -3.28 6.65 -0.08
C ALA A 53 -2.74 8.09 0.11
N THR A 54 -1.85 8.32 1.08
CA THR A 54 -1.18 9.62 1.23
C THR A 54 -0.32 9.98 0.01
N GLY A 55 0.34 8.99 -0.60
CA GLY A 55 1.11 9.17 -1.83
C GLY A 55 0.26 9.66 -3.02
N TYR A 56 -0.96 9.16 -3.19
CA TYR A 56 -1.88 9.62 -4.24
C TYR A 56 -2.26 11.10 -4.06
N VAL A 57 -2.56 11.55 -2.84
CA VAL A 57 -2.90 12.96 -2.59
C VAL A 57 -1.72 13.87 -2.94
N GLY A 58 -0.51 13.52 -2.52
CA GLY A 58 0.69 14.27 -2.90
C GLY A 58 0.96 14.25 -4.41
N GLY A 59 0.65 13.15 -5.10
CA GLY A 59 0.72 13.06 -6.56
C GLY A 59 -0.27 13.99 -7.27
N ILE A 60 -1.52 14.04 -6.77
CA ILE A 60 -2.55 14.95 -7.26
C ILE A 60 -2.09 16.40 -7.06
N GLU A 61 -1.62 16.76 -5.87
CA GLU A 61 -1.13 18.10 -5.54
C GLU A 61 -0.01 18.56 -6.49
N ARG A 62 1.00 17.71 -6.74
CA ARG A 62 2.07 18.01 -7.70
C ARG A 62 1.53 18.27 -9.11
N ASN A 63 0.52 17.53 -9.54
CA ASN A 63 -0.09 17.73 -10.86
C ASN A 63 -0.96 18.97 -10.93
N VAL A 64 -1.67 19.34 -9.85
CA VAL A 64 -2.37 20.63 -9.77
C VAL A 64 -1.38 21.80 -9.94
N THR A 65 -0.24 21.74 -9.26
CA THR A 65 0.82 22.75 -9.39
C THR A 65 1.39 22.78 -10.82
N ARG A 66 1.67 21.61 -11.41
CA ARG A 66 2.14 21.49 -12.81
C ARG A 66 1.15 22.09 -13.80
N ASN A 67 -0.14 21.87 -13.56
CA ASN A 67 -1.23 22.41 -14.37
C ASN A 67 -1.53 23.88 -14.04
N ARG A 68 -0.67 24.57 -13.29
CA ARG A 68 -0.80 25.99 -12.93
C ARG A 68 -2.08 26.31 -12.13
N GLY A 69 -2.55 25.37 -11.32
CA GLY A 69 -3.68 25.60 -10.42
C GLY A 69 -5.01 25.80 -11.14
N GLN A 70 -5.22 25.14 -12.29
CA GLN A 70 -6.50 25.20 -13.01
C GLN A 70 -7.67 24.86 -12.08
N PRO A 71 -8.79 25.61 -12.12
CA PRO A 71 -9.90 25.43 -11.18
C PRO A 71 -10.43 24.00 -11.10
N LYS A 72 -10.48 23.30 -12.23
CA LYS A 72 -10.90 21.90 -12.32
C LYS A 72 -9.97 20.94 -11.54
N ASP A 73 -8.66 21.20 -11.54
CA ASP A 73 -7.68 20.33 -10.89
C ASP A 73 -7.62 20.63 -9.39
N VAL A 74 -7.77 21.89 -9.00
CA VAL A 74 -7.94 22.31 -7.59
C VAL A 74 -9.18 21.66 -6.97
N ALA A 75 -10.30 21.61 -7.71
CA ALA A 75 -11.51 20.93 -7.26
C ALA A 75 -11.27 19.42 -7.03
N VAL A 76 -10.49 18.77 -7.90
CA VAL A 76 -10.11 17.36 -7.73
C VAL A 76 -9.20 17.16 -6.50
N LEU A 77 -8.23 18.06 -6.27
CA LEU A 77 -7.38 18.02 -5.08
C LEU A 77 -8.20 18.14 -3.79
N HIS A 78 -9.14 19.08 -3.73
CA HIS A 78 -10.02 19.23 -2.58
C HIS A 78 -10.85 17.96 -2.33
N LEU A 79 -11.39 17.35 -3.38
CA LEU A 79 -12.12 16.09 -3.26
C LEU A 79 -11.21 14.94 -2.78
N ALA A 80 -9.96 14.88 -3.25
CA ALA A 80 -8.97 13.89 -2.81
C ALA A 80 -8.62 14.05 -1.31
N GLN A 81 -8.43 15.29 -0.85
CA GLN A 81 -8.22 15.60 0.56
C GLN A 81 -9.43 15.18 1.41
N GLN A 82 -10.66 15.38 0.93
CA GLN A 82 -11.85 14.91 1.62
C GLN A 82 -11.91 13.37 1.72
N VAL A 83 -11.57 12.65 0.65
CA VAL A 83 -11.47 11.18 0.68
C VAL A 83 -10.48 10.73 1.75
N GLN A 84 -9.27 11.29 1.75
CA GLN A 84 -8.24 10.94 2.73
C GLN A 84 -8.68 11.27 4.16
N ALA A 85 -9.22 12.47 4.40
CA ALA A 85 -9.63 12.90 5.73
C ALA A 85 -10.77 12.03 6.29
N ARG A 86 -11.78 11.71 5.48
CA ARG A 86 -12.89 10.83 5.89
C ARG A 86 -12.42 9.41 6.13
N ALA A 87 -11.60 8.84 5.23
CA ALA A 87 -11.03 7.51 5.43
C ALA A 87 -10.23 7.43 6.74
N GLN A 88 -9.36 8.41 7.00
CA GLN A 88 -8.61 8.48 8.26
C GLN A 88 -9.52 8.61 9.49
N ALA A 89 -10.63 9.33 9.39
CA ALA A 89 -11.59 9.43 10.48
C ALA A 89 -12.21 8.07 10.83
N GLU A 90 -12.55 7.26 9.82
CA GLU A 90 -13.09 5.92 10.05
C GLU A 90 -12.03 4.93 10.55
N VAL A 91 -10.82 4.96 10.00
CA VAL A 91 -9.69 4.18 10.52
C VAL A 91 -9.42 4.52 11.99
N ARG A 92 -9.42 5.81 12.35
CA ARG A 92 -9.27 6.23 13.75
C ARG A 92 -10.42 5.72 14.63
N TYR A 93 -11.65 5.68 14.13
CA TYR A 93 -12.80 5.16 14.88
C TYR A 93 -12.67 3.65 15.12
N LEU A 94 -12.37 2.87 14.08
CA LEU A 94 -12.12 1.42 14.17
C LEU A 94 -11.02 1.10 15.17
N ARG A 95 -9.90 1.82 15.13
CA ARG A 95 -8.77 1.64 16.06
C ARG A 95 -9.13 2.00 17.50
N ARG A 96 -9.99 3.00 17.73
CA ARG A 96 -10.50 3.28 19.08
C ARG A 96 -11.37 2.14 19.61
N LEU A 97 -12.22 1.54 18.78
CA LEU A 97 -13.01 0.37 19.19
C LEU A 97 -12.11 -0.81 19.53
N ARG A 98 -11.08 -1.04 18.72
CA ARG A 98 -10.03 -2.04 18.97
C ARG A 98 -9.38 -1.86 20.34
N GLN A 99 -8.92 -0.64 20.64
CA GLN A 99 -8.29 -0.32 21.93
C GLN A 99 -9.24 -0.56 23.11
N ARG A 100 -10.52 -0.21 22.97
CA ARG A 100 -11.53 -0.44 24.01
C ARG A 100 -11.80 -1.93 24.27
N LEU A 101 -11.80 -2.76 23.22
CA LEU A 101 -11.91 -4.22 23.37
C LEU A 101 -10.70 -4.83 24.08
N LEU A 102 -9.50 -4.31 23.80
CA LEU A 102 -8.25 -4.79 24.38
C LEU A 102 -7.95 -4.27 25.80
N ALA A 103 -8.67 -3.26 26.27
CA ALA A 103 -8.48 -2.70 27.60
C ALA A 103 -8.92 -3.64 28.75
N GLY A 104 -9.55 -4.78 28.43
CA GLY A 104 -9.91 -5.83 29.39
C GLY A 104 -8.75 -6.78 29.71
N ARG A 105 -8.51 -7.00 31.01
CA ARG A 105 -7.43 -7.79 31.68
C ARG A 105 -6.93 -9.05 30.94
N GLY A 106 -5.60 -9.24 30.87
CA GLY A 106 -4.88 -10.52 30.64
C GLY A 106 -4.99 -11.17 29.24
N ALA A 107 -3.86 -11.35 28.54
CA ALA A 107 -3.80 -11.48 27.07
C ALA A 107 -4.50 -12.69 26.40
N ALA A 108 -4.70 -13.82 27.08
CA ALA A 108 -5.32 -15.01 26.44
C ALA A 108 -6.79 -15.21 26.83
N ALA A 109 -7.11 -15.07 28.12
CA ALA A 109 -8.49 -15.17 28.62
C ALA A 109 -9.38 -14.01 28.12
N SER A 110 -8.81 -12.81 27.92
CA SER A 110 -9.56 -11.67 27.37
C SER A 110 -9.94 -11.84 25.89
N LEU A 111 -9.16 -12.57 25.09
CA LEU A 111 -9.39 -12.67 23.65
C LEU A 111 -10.50 -13.64 23.29
N GLY A 112 -10.72 -14.66 24.11
CA GLY A 112 -11.86 -15.57 23.97
C GLY A 112 -13.17 -15.02 24.54
N ALA A 113 -13.11 -13.98 25.38
CA ALA A 113 -14.28 -13.41 26.06
C ALA A 113 -15.28 -12.81 25.06
N THR A 114 -16.58 -12.90 25.38
CA THR A 114 -17.67 -12.39 24.51
C THR A 114 -18.38 -11.20 25.13
N GLU A 115 -18.33 -11.08 26.46
CA GLU A 115 -18.94 -10.05 27.27
C GLU A 115 -18.43 -8.64 26.92
N PRO A 116 -17.12 -8.41 26.67
CA PRO A 116 -16.65 -7.10 26.25
C PRO A 116 -17.21 -6.68 24.89
N VAL A 117 -17.39 -7.65 23.97
CA VAL A 117 -17.98 -7.42 22.65
C VAL A 117 -19.45 -7.09 22.81
N ALA A 118 -20.20 -7.88 23.59
CA ALA A 118 -21.60 -7.65 23.84
C ALA A 118 -21.86 -6.27 24.46
N ALA A 119 -21.09 -5.90 25.49
CA ALA A 119 -21.23 -4.62 26.19
C ALA A 119 -20.86 -3.42 25.30
N LEU A 120 -19.81 -3.53 24.49
CA LEU A 120 -19.32 -2.41 23.67
C LEU A 120 -20.08 -2.25 22.36
N LEU A 121 -20.30 -3.36 21.64
CA LEU A 121 -20.75 -3.36 20.25
C LEU A 121 -22.24 -3.69 20.13
N LEU A 122 -22.76 -4.62 20.94
CA LEU A 122 -24.13 -5.13 20.81
C LEU A 122 -25.18 -4.43 21.69
N ALA A 123 -24.76 -3.69 22.72
CA ALA A 123 -25.70 -2.96 23.57
C ALA A 123 -26.61 -2.02 22.75
N PRO A 124 -27.84 -1.72 23.19
CA PRO A 124 -28.69 -0.73 22.54
C PRO A 124 -27.97 0.62 22.39
N GLY A 125 -27.87 1.14 21.16
CA GLY A 125 -27.08 2.35 20.88
C GLY A 125 -25.55 2.13 20.93
N GLY A 126 -25.12 0.87 20.90
CA GLY A 126 -23.74 0.44 20.99
C GLY A 126 -22.89 0.90 19.80
N ALA A 127 -21.59 0.62 19.90
CA ALA A 127 -20.63 1.08 18.91
C ALA A 127 -20.84 0.49 17.51
N ALA A 128 -21.47 -0.69 17.37
CA ALA A 128 -21.74 -1.28 16.07
C ALA A 128 -22.73 -0.47 15.23
N ASP A 129 -23.78 0.10 15.85
CA ASP A 129 -24.76 0.93 15.13
C ASP A 129 -24.11 2.22 14.62
N SER A 130 -23.27 2.83 15.46
CA SER A 130 -22.49 4.00 15.09
C SER A 130 -21.48 3.69 14.00
N LEU A 131 -20.84 2.52 14.06
CA LEU A 131 -19.92 2.04 13.05
C LEU A 131 -20.63 1.84 11.70
N GLN A 132 -21.78 1.16 11.69
CA GLN A 132 -22.55 0.92 10.48
C GLN A 132 -22.91 2.24 9.78
N ARG A 133 -23.48 3.20 10.52
CA ARG A 133 -23.87 4.51 9.97
C ARG A 133 -22.67 5.25 9.37
N ARG A 134 -21.53 5.22 10.06
CA ARG A 134 -20.28 5.83 9.60
C ARG A 134 -19.74 5.21 8.33
N LEU A 135 -19.62 3.89 8.30
CA LEU A 135 -19.14 3.15 7.14
C LEU A 135 -20.07 3.35 5.94
N ASN A 136 -21.39 3.30 6.13
CA ASN A 136 -22.35 3.55 5.06
C ASN A 136 -22.38 5.01 4.59
N ALA A 137 -22.11 5.98 5.46
CA ALA A 137 -21.95 7.37 5.05
C ALA A 137 -20.68 7.57 4.21
N TYR A 138 -19.57 6.94 4.60
CA TYR A 138 -18.33 6.96 3.83
C TYR A 138 -18.48 6.25 2.48
N ALA A 139 -19.09 5.06 2.45
CA ALA A 139 -19.41 4.32 1.22
C ALA A 139 -20.21 5.17 0.23
N ARG A 140 -21.32 5.78 0.68
CA ARG A 140 -22.15 6.66 -0.16
C ARG A 140 -21.38 7.84 -0.72
N PHE A 141 -20.48 8.44 0.07
CA PHE A 141 -19.60 9.49 -0.41
C PHE A 141 -18.63 8.98 -1.49
N VAL A 142 -17.99 7.83 -1.28
CA VAL A 142 -17.07 7.23 -2.27
C VAL A 142 -17.81 6.78 -3.54
N GLN A 143 -19.06 6.33 -3.46
CA GLN A 143 -19.88 5.96 -4.62
C GLN A 143 -20.03 7.11 -5.63
N GLN A 144 -20.02 8.36 -5.17
CA GLN A 144 -20.06 9.54 -6.05
C GLN A 144 -18.81 9.65 -6.94
N ILE A 145 -17.71 9.02 -6.53
CA ILE A 145 -16.42 8.99 -7.23
C ILE A 145 -16.28 7.69 -8.05
N LEU A 146 -16.79 6.58 -7.52
CA LEU A 146 -16.68 5.23 -8.07
C LEU A 146 -18.06 4.63 -8.40
N PRO A 147 -18.84 5.21 -9.34
CA PRO A 147 -20.25 4.83 -9.54
C PRO A 147 -20.45 3.39 -10.05
N ALA A 148 -19.46 2.80 -10.72
CA ALA A 148 -19.53 1.46 -11.29
C ALA A 148 -18.97 0.35 -10.37
N GLN A 149 -18.55 0.69 -9.15
CA GLN A 149 -17.95 -0.27 -8.22
C GLN A 149 -18.85 -0.49 -7.01
N ASP A 150 -18.77 -1.70 -6.45
CA ASP A 150 -19.36 -1.98 -5.15
C ASP A 150 -18.56 -1.27 -4.05
N THR A 151 -19.18 -0.24 -3.46
CA THR A 151 -18.60 0.53 -2.35
C THR A 151 -19.21 0.17 -1.00
N MET A 152 -20.06 -0.87 -0.94
CA MET A 152 -20.75 -1.24 0.27
C MET A 152 -19.77 -1.72 1.36
N LEU A 153 -19.90 -1.16 2.57
CA LEU A 153 -18.99 -1.43 3.69
C LEU A 153 -19.67 -2.06 4.90
N ALA A 154 -20.95 -1.77 5.12
CA ALA A 154 -21.67 -2.19 6.32
C ALA A 154 -23.13 -2.54 5.98
N ALA A 155 -23.25 -3.56 5.14
CA ALA A 155 -24.52 -4.12 4.70
C ALA A 155 -25.18 -4.95 5.80
N ASP A 156 -26.51 -4.96 5.78
CA ASP A 156 -27.27 -6.03 6.44
C ASP A 156 -27.16 -7.31 5.62
N ALA A 157 -27.35 -8.46 6.23
CA ALA A 157 -27.15 -9.76 5.57
C ALA A 157 -27.93 -9.91 4.26
N ARG A 158 -29.19 -9.44 4.24
CA ARG A 158 -30.07 -9.46 3.06
C ARG A 158 -29.56 -8.65 1.86
N HIS A 159 -28.65 -7.70 2.11
CA HIS A 159 -28.09 -6.82 1.09
C HIS A 159 -26.63 -7.16 0.76
N ASP A 160 -25.97 -8.00 1.56
CA ASP A 160 -24.59 -8.41 1.31
C ASP A 160 -24.53 -9.63 0.39
N LEU A 161 -24.19 -9.42 -0.88
CA LEU A 161 -24.06 -10.49 -1.87
C LEU A 161 -23.10 -11.60 -1.43
N ARG A 162 -22.02 -11.28 -0.70
CA ARG A 162 -21.04 -12.27 -0.24
C ARG A 162 -21.64 -13.18 0.82
N VAL A 163 -22.53 -12.63 1.65
CA VAL A 163 -23.28 -13.40 2.65
C VAL A 163 -24.34 -14.25 1.97
N GLN A 164 -25.10 -13.67 1.03
CA GLN A 164 -26.10 -14.41 0.26
C GLN A 164 -25.48 -15.58 -0.53
N GLU A 165 -24.29 -15.39 -1.11
CA GLU A 165 -23.56 -16.45 -1.81
C GLU A 165 -23.06 -17.55 -0.87
N ALA A 166 -22.67 -17.20 0.36
CA ALA A 166 -22.09 -18.15 1.31
C ALA A 166 -23.13 -18.99 2.06
N VAL A 167 -24.24 -18.36 2.48
CA VAL A 167 -25.24 -18.97 3.38
C VAL A 167 -26.70 -18.79 2.92
N GLY A 168 -26.92 -18.28 1.71
CA GLY A 168 -28.26 -18.04 1.18
C GLY A 168 -29.07 -17.06 2.02
N LYS A 169 -30.36 -17.36 2.22
CA LYS A 169 -31.33 -16.48 2.91
C LYS A 169 -31.39 -16.69 4.42
N GLU A 170 -30.62 -17.63 4.97
CA GLU A 170 -30.72 -18.06 6.38
C GLU A 170 -30.52 -16.92 7.38
N LEU A 171 -29.69 -15.93 7.01
CA LEU A 171 -29.36 -14.80 7.89
C LEU A 171 -30.08 -13.50 7.52
N ASN A 172 -31.09 -13.52 6.64
CA ASN A 172 -31.70 -12.29 6.11
C ASN A 172 -32.26 -11.32 7.16
N GLU A 173 -32.69 -11.84 8.31
CA GLU A 173 -33.21 -11.05 9.43
C GLU A 173 -32.09 -10.37 10.23
N TRP A 174 -30.82 -10.72 9.99
CA TRP A 174 -29.70 -10.18 10.74
C TRP A 174 -29.22 -8.86 10.11
N GLY A 175 -29.28 -7.81 10.92
CA GLY A 175 -28.62 -6.55 10.63
C GLY A 175 -27.10 -6.67 10.72
N PHE A 176 -26.39 -5.66 10.25
CA PHE A 176 -24.92 -5.58 10.32
C PHE A 176 -24.34 -5.94 11.69
N ARG A 177 -24.95 -5.44 12.77
CA ARG A 177 -24.46 -5.64 14.13
C ARG A 177 -24.51 -7.11 14.54
N GLU A 178 -25.66 -7.76 14.34
CA GLU A 178 -25.87 -9.16 14.68
C GLU A 178 -25.01 -10.05 13.80
N LEU A 179 -24.96 -9.76 12.50
CA LEU A 179 -24.17 -10.50 11.52
C LEU A 179 -22.69 -10.58 11.87
N HIS A 180 -22.13 -9.48 12.40
CA HIS A 180 -20.69 -9.38 12.62
C HIS A 180 -20.24 -9.63 14.05
N PHE A 181 -21.11 -9.40 15.04
CA PHE A 181 -20.68 -9.36 16.44
C PHE A 181 -21.49 -10.24 17.38
N ARG A 182 -22.62 -10.82 16.95
CA ARG A 182 -23.42 -11.71 17.82
C ARG A 182 -22.61 -12.93 18.23
N GLY A 183 -22.43 -13.12 19.53
CA GLY A 183 -21.64 -14.24 20.08
C GLY A 183 -20.16 -14.20 19.73
N ALA A 184 -19.66 -13.11 19.15
CA ALA A 184 -18.27 -13.00 18.74
C ALA A 184 -17.36 -12.86 19.97
N SER A 185 -16.25 -13.60 19.96
CA SER A 185 -15.15 -13.37 20.89
C SER A 185 -14.46 -12.02 20.60
N VAL A 186 -13.70 -11.50 21.57
CA VAL A 186 -12.86 -10.32 21.34
C VAL A 186 -11.94 -10.54 20.13
N ALA A 187 -11.30 -11.70 20.00
CA ALA A 187 -10.45 -12.01 18.84
C ALA A 187 -11.22 -11.93 17.51
N SER A 188 -12.43 -12.49 17.46
CA SER A 188 -13.31 -12.44 16.28
C SER A 188 -13.71 -11.00 15.95
N ALA A 189 -14.07 -10.20 16.96
CA ALA A 189 -14.43 -8.80 16.78
C ALA A 189 -13.24 -7.96 16.27
N LEU A 190 -12.04 -8.20 16.78
CA LEU A 190 -10.81 -7.53 16.32
C LEU A 190 -10.53 -7.82 14.85
N ALA A 191 -10.63 -9.09 14.43
CA ALA A 191 -10.45 -9.49 13.04
C ALA A 191 -11.50 -8.83 12.12
N THR A 192 -12.76 -8.77 12.54
CA THR A 192 -13.82 -8.06 11.79
C THR A 192 -13.52 -6.57 11.64
N LEU A 193 -13.11 -5.89 12.71
CA LEU A 193 -12.73 -4.47 12.67
C LEU A 193 -11.52 -4.25 11.73
N ALA A 194 -10.54 -5.15 11.73
CA ALA A 194 -9.38 -5.08 10.85
C ALA A 194 -9.75 -5.28 9.38
N ARG A 195 -10.71 -6.18 9.09
CA ARG A 195 -11.27 -6.35 7.73
C ARG A 195 -11.99 -5.08 7.27
N GLN A 196 -12.80 -4.46 8.13
CA GLN A 196 -13.47 -3.20 7.80
C GLN A 196 -12.49 -2.05 7.56
N GLU A 197 -11.39 -1.99 8.33
CA GLU A 197 -10.28 -1.05 8.06
C GLU A 197 -9.65 -1.31 6.69
N ALA A 198 -9.50 -2.59 6.31
CA ALA A 198 -8.98 -2.97 5.00
C ALA A 198 -9.90 -2.55 3.85
N ASP A 199 -11.21 -2.64 4.04
CA ASP A 199 -12.19 -2.20 3.04
C ASP A 199 -12.26 -0.67 2.93
N VAL A 200 -12.24 0.07 4.05
CA VAL A 200 -12.16 1.53 4.06
C VAL A 200 -10.92 2.02 3.31
N THR A 201 -9.75 1.43 3.61
CA THR A 201 -8.48 1.83 2.99
C THR A 201 -8.41 1.42 1.52
N ARG A 202 -8.99 0.27 1.14
CA ARG A 202 -9.13 -0.15 -0.26
C ARG A 202 -9.98 0.86 -1.05
N LEU A 203 -11.16 1.23 -0.55
CA LEU A 203 -12.03 2.21 -1.21
C LEU A 203 -11.37 3.59 -1.31
N ALA A 204 -10.69 4.03 -0.25
CA ALA A 204 -9.92 5.27 -0.29
C ALA A 204 -8.89 5.26 -1.42
N ARG A 205 -8.11 4.17 -1.53
CA ARG A 205 -7.10 4.01 -2.59
C ARG A 205 -7.74 4.04 -3.97
N GLN A 206 -8.80 3.27 -4.20
CA GLN A 206 -9.50 3.23 -5.50
C GLN A 206 -10.08 4.59 -5.89
N ALA A 207 -10.65 5.32 -4.92
CA ALA A 207 -11.20 6.66 -5.16
C ALA A 207 -10.07 7.65 -5.47
N LEU A 208 -8.99 7.64 -4.70
CA LEU A 208 -7.84 8.51 -4.91
C LEU A 208 -7.13 8.23 -6.24
N GLU A 209 -7.00 6.96 -6.62
CA GLU A 209 -6.51 6.54 -7.93
C GLU A 209 -7.38 7.10 -9.06
N LYS A 210 -8.72 6.99 -8.92
CA LYS A 210 -9.64 7.53 -9.91
C LYS A 210 -9.58 9.06 -10.02
N LEU A 211 -9.38 9.75 -8.89
CA LEU A 211 -9.19 11.19 -8.88
C LEU A 211 -7.83 11.59 -9.48
N ALA A 212 -6.79 10.79 -9.23
CA ALA A 212 -5.47 11.00 -9.79
C ALA A 212 -5.50 10.89 -11.33
N GLU A 213 -6.20 9.90 -11.89
CA GLU A 213 -6.43 9.81 -13.34
C GLU A 213 -7.01 11.10 -13.93
N LYS A 214 -7.96 11.77 -13.24
CA LYS A 214 -8.63 12.99 -13.73
C LYS A 214 -7.68 14.18 -13.92
N VAL A 215 -6.62 14.24 -13.12
CA VAL A 215 -5.60 15.32 -13.21
C VAL A 215 -4.36 14.88 -14.01
N GLY A 216 -4.43 13.72 -14.70
CA GLY A 216 -3.28 13.15 -15.43
C GLY A 216 -2.21 12.54 -14.52
N SER A 217 -2.55 12.29 -13.25
CA SER A 217 -1.68 11.66 -12.26
C SER A 217 -1.90 10.15 -12.28
N SER A 218 -1.35 9.39 -13.23
CA SER A 218 -1.07 7.98 -12.92
C SER A 218 0.02 7.98 -11.84
N CYS A 219 -0.26 7.37 -10.69
CA CYS A 219 0.71 7.29 -9.60
C CYS A 219 1.84 6.35 -10.02
N ILE A 220 2.82 6.88 -10.75
CA ILE A 220 4.13 6.24 -10.87
C ILE A 220 5.00 6.91 -9.81
N VAL A 221 5.40 6.14 -8.79
CA VAL A 221 6.26 6.63 -7.71
C VAL A 221 7.71 6.65 -8.20
N PHE A 222 7.97 7.51 -9.18
CA PHE A 222 9.32 7.98 -9.47
C PHE A 222 9.54 9.19 -8.58
N GLU A 223 10.40 9.06 -7.57
CA GLU A 223 10.65 10.18 -6.68
C GLU A 223 11.53 11.24 -7.34
N ARG A 224 12.38 10.84 -8.31
CA ARG A 224 13.39 11.72 -8.91
C ARG A 224 13.63 11.34 -10.37
N ILE A 225 13.74 12.36 -11.21
CA ILE A 225 13.98 12.24 -12.65
C ILE A 225 15.20 13.11 -12.95
N GLY A 226 16.25 12.52 -13.52
CA GLY A 226 17.45 13.22 -13.97
C GLY A 226 17.80 12.85 -15.40
N ALA A 227 18.23 13.82 -16.20
CA ALA A 227 18.77 13.55 -17.53
C ALA A 227 20.29 13.34 -17.43
N VAL A 228 20.80 12.31 -18.11
CA VAL A 228 22.23 12.01 -18.19
C VAL A 228 22.62 11.90 -19.66
N ALA A 229 23.66 12.61 -20.07
CA ALA A 229 24.29 12.42 -21.38
C ALA A 229 25.50 11.50 -21.23
N ALA A 230 25.52 10.40 -21.98
CA ALA A 230 26.64 9.49 -22.05
C ALA A 230 27.32 9.64 -23.43
N PRO A 231 28.41 10.41 -23.53
CA PRO A 231 29.19 10.51 -24.76
C PRO A 231 29.83 9.18 -25.16
N GLU A 232 29.90 8.90 -26.46
CA GLU A 232 30.72 7.80 -26.99
C GLU A 232 32.22 8.09 -26.82
N SER A 233 32.61 9.37 -26.89
CA SER A 233 33.96 9.84 -26.59
C SER A 233 33.91 11.19 -25.89
N ASN A 234 34.72 11.34 -24.82
CA ASN A 234 34.91 12.62 -24.12
C ASN A 234 35.85 13.58 -24.87
N THR A 235 36.34 13.21 -26.06
CA THR A 235 37.21 14.05 -26.89
C THR A 235 36.86 13.84 -28.37
N VAL A 236 36.72 14.94 -29.11
CA VAL A 236 36.41 14.95 -30.55
C VAL A 236 37.30 16.00 -31.20
N ARG A 237 37.82 15.73 -32.41
CA ARG A 237 38.62 16.71 -33.15
C ARG A 237 37.72 17.75 -33.80
N GLU A 238 38.28 18.92 -34.09
CA GLU A 238 37.58 19.94 -34.85
C GLU A 238 37.17 19.38 -36.23
N GLY A 239 35.89 19.56 -36.60
CA GLY A 239 35.32 19.01 -37.83
C GLY A 239 34.76 17.57 -37.73
N ASP A 240 35.06 16.85 -36.66
CA ASP A 240 34.51 15.50 -36.43
C ASP A 240 33.10 15.55 -35.81
N THR A 241 32.36 14.45 -35.93
CA THR A 241 31.00 14.33 -35.36
C THR A 241 31.02 13.84 -33.91
N TYR A 242 30.53 14.67 -33.00
CA TYR A 242 30.26 14.27 -31.62
C TYR A 242 29.00 13.40 -31.51
N ARG A 243 29.11 12.25 -30.83
CA ARG A 243 28.00 11.31 -30.59
C ARG A 243 27.83 11.09 -29.09
N ALA A 244 26.59 11.16 -28.63
CA ALA A 244 26.21 10.87 -27.25
C ALA A 244 24.81 10.25 -27.19
N THR A 245 24.62 9.34 -26.26
CA THR A 245 23.29 8.79 -25.92
C THR A 245 22.71 9.56 -24.74
N LEU A 246 21.49 10.07 -24.90
CA LEU A 246 20.76 10.71 -23.81
C LEU A 246 19.89 9.68 -23.09
N TYR A 247 20.04 9.62 -21.77
CA TYR A 247 19.24 8.77 -20.89
C TYR A 247 18.39 9.63 -19.95
N LEU A 248 17.18 9.16 -19.68
CA LEU A 248 16.37 9.64 -18.57
C LEU A 248 16.51 8.64 -17.41
N GLY A 249 17.26 9.02 -16.37
CA GLY A 249 17.37 8.26 -15.14
C GLY A 249 16.17 8.56 -14.24
N THR A 250 15.49 7.52 -13.76
CA THR A 250 14.49 7.66 -12.69
C THR A 250 14.93 6.84 -11.49
N THR A 251 14.71 7.38 -10.28
CA THR A 251 14.94 6.63 -9.04
C THR A 251 13.61 6.40 -8.35
N GLY A 252 13.29 5.13 -8.09
CA GLY A 252 12.07 4.75 -7.39
C GLY A 252 12.22 4.83 -5.86
N SER A 253 11.09 5.05 -5.17
CA SER A 253 10.97 5.04 -3.70
C SER A 253 11.28 3.68 -3.05
N GLU A 254 11.55 2.65 -3.85
CA GLU A 254 11.81 1.27 -3.39
C GLU A 254 13.29 0.93 -3.32
N VAL A 255 14.17 1.87 -3.68
CA VAL A 255 15.63 1.68 -3.63
C VAL A 255 16.16 2.13 -2.27
N TYR A 256 16.65 1.20 -1.47
CA TYR A 256 17.19 1.48 -0.13
C TYR A 256 18.62 0.96 0.03
N GLY A 257 19.38 1.60 0.94
CA GLY A 257 20.73 1.16 1.30
C GLY A 257 21.74 1.26 0.17
N VAL A 258 21.54 2.21 -0.76
CA VAL A 258 22.45 2.43 -1.89
C VAL A 258 23.83 2.81 -1.36
N ARG A 259 24.82 2.01 -1.75
CA ARG A 259 26.23 2.28 -1.52
C ARG A 259 26.94 2.36 -2.86
N MET A 260 27.73 3.40 -3.05
CA MET A 260 28.52 3.61 -4.25
C MET A 260 30.00 3.62 -3.88
N THR A 261 30.85 2.98 -4.69
CA THR A 261 32.29 3.07 -4.56
C THR A 261 32.96 3.37 -5.91
N ALA A 262 34.09 4.06 -5.85
CA ALA A 262 34.98 4.32 -6.97
C ALA A 262 36.38 3.78 -6.60
N ASN A 263 36.91 2.83 -7.37
CA ASN A 263 38.13 2.08 -7.07
C ASN A 263 38.14 1.52 -5.63
N GLY A 264 36.98 1.03 -5.17
CA GLY A 264 36.80 0.51 -3.81
C GLY A 264 36.64 1.57 -2.73
N GLN A 265 36.85 2.85 -3.03
CA GLN A 265 36.68 3.95 -2.08
C GLN A 265 35.21 4.40 -2.02
N PRO A 266 34.63 4.65 -0.83
CA PRO A 266 33.25 5.12 -0.71
C PRO A 266 33.02 6.46 -1.42
N VAL A 267 31.92 6.54 -2.18
CA VAL A 267 31.46 7.76 -2.83
C VAL A 267 30.33 8.36 -2.00
N LYS A 268 30.40 9.67 -1.72
CA LYS A 268 29.30 10.36 -1.06
C LYS A 268 28.10 10.41 -1.99
N VAL A 269 27.02 9.76 -1.58
CA VAL A 269 25.74 9.76 -2.27
C VAL A 269 24.89 10.88 -1.69
N ASN A 270 24.40 11.78 -2.53
CA ASN A 270 23.51 12.85 -2.10
C ASN A 270 22.08 12.33 -1.86
N TYR A 271 21.21 13.22 -1.39
CA TYR A 271 19.80 12.87 -1.18
C TYR A 271 19.15 12.34 -2.47
N ASP A 272 19.56 12.86 -3.64
CA ASP A 272 19.08 12.46 -4.97
C ASP A 272 19.62 11.13 -5.51
N MET A 273 20.32 10.36 -4.67
CA MET A 273 20.99 9.11 -5.08
C MET A 273 22.05 9.30 -6.17
N HIS A 274 22.60 10.50 -6.31
CA HIS A 274 23.74 10.79 -7.17
C HIS A 274 25.04 10.73 -6.36
N GLY A 275 25.99 9.96 -6.85
CA GLY A 275 27.37 9.94 -6.35
C GLY A 275 28.25 10.88 -7.19
N THR A 276 29.01 11.75 -6.55
CA THR A 276 30.04 12.55 -7.22
C THR A 276 31.40 11.92 -7.00
N VAL A 277 32.09 11.56 -8.09
CA VAL A 277 33.41 10.92 -8.05
C VAL A 277 34.47 11.96 -8.39
N GLN A 278 35.48 12.10 -7.53
CA GLN A 278 36.67 12.91 -7.76
C GLN A 278 37.90 12.04 -7.50
N LEU A 279 38.73 11.85 -8.53
CA LEU A 279 39.91 11.00 -8.46
C LEU A 279 41.15 11.86 -8.79
N PRO A 280 42.14 11.94 -7.90
CA PRO A 280 43.41 12.59 -8.23
C PRO A 280 44.16 11.76 -9.27
N VAL A 281 44.62 12.40 -10.34
CA VAL A 281 45.51 11.78 -11.32
C VAL A 281 46.96 12.06 -10.90
N PRO A 282 47.79 11.03 -10.63
CA PRO A 282 49.19 11.23 -10.25
C PRO A 282 50.00 11.95 -11.34
N ALA A 283 50.92 12.84 -10.96
CA ALA A 283 51.75 13.58 -11.91
C ALA A 283 52.63 12.70 -12.82
N ALA A 284 52.99 11.49 -12.36
CA ALA A 284 53.77 10.51 -13.11
C ALA A 284 52.89 9.57 -13.97
N ALA A 285 51.57 9.75 -13.99
CA ALA A 285 50.69 8.87 -14.75
C ALA A 285 50.98 8.98 -16.25
N PRO A 286 51.05 7.85 -16.98
CA PRO A 286 51.28 7.88 -18.43
C PRO A 286 50.11 8.58 -19.12
N ALA A 287 50.42 9.39 -20.12
CA ALA A 287 49.40 9.98 -20.98
C ALA A 287 48.73 8.88 -21.81
N GLY A 288 47.42 9.00 -22.03
CA GLY A 288 46.64 8.04 -22.81
C GLY A 288 45.44 7.46 -22.05
N PRO A 289 44.89 6.33 -22.54
CA PRO A 289 43.70 5.71 -21.99
C PRO A 289 43.90 5.20 -20.56
N ALA A 290 42.94 5.49 -19.70
CA ALA A 290 42.88 5.01 -18.33
C ALA A 290 41.42 4.60 -18.00
N ALA A 291 41.22 3.92 -16.87
CA ALA A 291 39.89 3.54 -16.42
C ALA A 291 39.82 3.48 -14.89
N TRP A 292 38.61 3.61 -14.35
CA TRP A 292 38.32 3.36 -12.94
C TRP A 292 37.09 2.47 -12.80
N GLU A 293 36.99 1.77 -11.68
CA GLU A 293 35.91 0.83 -11.40
C GLU A 293 34.87 1.46 -10.48
N ALA A 294 33.61 1.45 -10.90
CA ALA A 294 32.46 1.85 -10.10
C ALA A 294 31.71 0.61 -9.63
N VAL A 295 31.31 0.59 -8.36
CA VAL A 295 30.38 -0.41 -7.84
C VAL A 295 29.19 0.30 -7.22
N VAL A 296 27.98 -0.05 -7.66
CA VAL A 296 26.73 0.40 -7.07
C VAL A 296 26.00 -0.79 -6.49
N GLN A 297 25.80 -0.78 -5.17
CA GLN A 297 25.10 -1.82 -4.45
C GLN A 297 23.84 -1.25 -3.84
N GLY A 298 22.76 -2.01 -3.90
CA GLY A 298 21.50 -1.60 -3.27
C GLY A 298 20.54 -2.77 -3.20
N ARG A 299 19.46 -2.57 -2.45
CA ARG A 299 18.37 -3.54 -2.40
C ARG A 299 17.26 -3.08 -3.33
N TYR A 300 16.97 -3.89 -4.35
CA TYR A 300 15.98 -3.61 -5.39
C TYR A 300 14.93 -4.72 -5.36
N GLY A 301 13.64 -4.38 -5.21
CA GLY A 301 12.56 -5.36 -5.14
C GLY A 301 12.77 -6.43 -4.04
N GLY A 302 13.43 -6.05 -2.93
CA GLY A 302 13.74 -6.95 -1.82
C GLY A 302 14.98 -7.84 -2.00
N ARG A 303 15.69 -7.76 -3.14
CA ARG A 303 16.93 -8.51 -3.42
C ARG A 303 18.16 -7.60 -3.42
N ASP A 304 19.26 -8.10 -2.89
CA ASP A 304 20.54 -7.41 -2.98
C ASP A 304 21.06 -7.50 -4.42
N THR A 305 21.31 -6.34 -5.02
CA THR A 305 21.80 -6.22 -6.39
C THR A 305 23.10 -5.43 -6.39
N THR A 306 24.06 -5.87 -7.19
CA THR A 306 25.34 -5.20 -7.38
C THR A 306 25.56 -4.95 -8.86
N PHE A 307 25.71 -3.69 -9.24
CA PHE A 307 26.15 -3.26 -10.55
C PHE A 307 27.63 -2.93 -10.48
N ARG A 308 28.39 -3.42 -11.46
CA ARG A 308 29.81 -3.11 -11.62
C ARG A 308 29.99 -2.44 -12.98
N LEU A 309 30.66 -1.29 -13.00
CA LEU A 309 30.91 -0.53 -14.21
C LEU A 309 32.39 -0.17 -14.28
N ARG A 310 33.00 -0.37 -15.45
CA ARG A 310 34.33 0.14 -15.75
C ARG A 310 34.19 1.41 -16.56
N VAL A 311 34.65 2.54 -16.02
CA VAL A 311 34.48 3.86 -16.62
C VAL A 311 35.80 4.32 -17.25
N PRO A 312 35.90 4.44 -18.58
CA PRO A 312 37.11 4.90 -19.25
C PRO A 312 37.28 6.43 -19.12
N TYR A 313 38.53 6.88 -19.07
CA TYR A 313 38.91 8.29 -19.19
C TYR A 313 40.27 8.41 -19.91
N THR A 314 40.70 9.63 -20.25
CA THR A 314 41.97 9.87 -20.94
C THR A 314 42.79 10.91 -20.18
N ILE A 315 44.06 10.61 -19.96
CA ILE A 315 45.02 11.54 -19.35
C ILE A 315 45.76 12.25 -20.48
N GLN A 316 45.60 13.57 -20.55
CA GLN A 316 46.36 14.43 -21.45
C GLN A 316 47.48 15.12 -20.67
N ARG A 317 48.63 15.32 -21.32
CA ARG A 317 49.66 16.20 -20.78
C ARG A 317 49.23 17.65 -20.98
N PRO A 318 49.59 18.56 -20.06
CA PRO A 318 49.46 19.99 -20.27
C PRO A 318 50.13 20.44 -21.57
#